data_AF-A0A329YBF1-F1
#
_entry.id   AF-A0A329YBF1-F1
#
_cell.length_a   1.000
_cell.length_b   1.000
_cell.length_c   1.000
_cell.angle_alpha   90.00
_cell.angle_beta   90.00
_cell.angle_gamma   90.00
#
_symmetry.space_group_name_H-M   'P 1'
#
loop_
_entity.id
_entity.type
_entity.pdbx_description
1 polymer ?
#
loop_
_entity_poly.entity_id
_entity_poly.type
_entity_poly.pdbx_seq_one_letter_code
_entity_poly.pdbx_strand_id
1 'polypeptide(L)'
;MEDATMLDETIEYLLDHRDKLLSQIKQANYHLLRLEADAIKIINNKASLPAADIAIITEDLAEHLKSQIELLGWAIDHIDHELEYLDGNDEFEPFMGREARSRG
;
A
#
# COMPACT_ATOMS: atom_id res chain seq x y z
N MET A 1 5.55 35.78 2.35
CA MET A 1 6.31 35.19 1.22
C MET A 1 6.96 33.87 1.64
N GLU A 2 7.39 33.73 2.90
CA GLU A 2 7.82 32.45 3.49
C GLU A 2 6.69 31.39 3.54
N ASP A 3 5.45 31.78 3.87
CA ASP A 3 4.33 30.82 4.00
C ASP A 3 3.99 30.07 2.70
N ALA A 4 4.07 30.75 1.55
CA ALA A 4 3.85 30.10 0.25
C ALA A 4 4.95 29.10 -0.08
N THR A 5 6.19 29.36 0.37
CA THR A 5 7.33 28.48 0.11
C THR A 5 7.24 27.21 0.97
N MET A 6 6.82 27.36 2.23
CA MET A 6 6.59 26.22 3.14
C MET A 6 5.43 25.32 2.68
N LEU A 7 4.39 25.91 2.07
CA LEU A 7 3.28 25.17 1.49
C LEU A 7 3.73 24.34 0.27
N ASP A 8 4.47 24.96 -0.66
CA ASP A 8 5.00 24.29 -1.84
C ASP A 8 5.94 23.13 -1.47
N GLU A 9 6.83 23.33 -0.48
CA GLU A 9 7.73 22.27 0.04
C GLU A 9 6.95 21.11 0.67
N THR A 10 5.84 21.40 1.36
CA THR A 10 4.98 20.37 1.98
C THR A 10 4.26 19.54 0.91
N ILE A 11 3.72 20.20 -0.13
CA ILE A 11 3.08 19.53 -1.26
C ILE A 11 4.08 18.63 -2.00
N GLU A 12 5.29 19.13 -2.28
CA GLU A 12 6.33 18.34 -2.93
C GLU A 12 6.73 17.11 -2.10
N TYR A 13 6.89 17.28 -0.79
CA TYR A 13 7.19 16.18 0.14
C TYR A 13 6.12 15.09 0.14
N LEU A 14 4.84 15.49 0.14
CA LEU A 14 3.70 14.58 0.12
C LEU A 14 3.63 13.81 -1.20
N LEU A 15 3.83 14.48 -2.34
CA LEU A 15 3.86 13.85 -3.66
C LEU A 15 5.01 12.84 -3.80
N ASP A 16 6.21 13.18 -3.34
CA ASP A 16 7.35 12.24 -3.34
C ASP A 16 7.09 11.02 -2.44
N HIS A 17 6.47 11.21 -1.27
CA HIS A 17 6.07 10.10 -0.41
C HIS A 17 5.02 9.21 -1.06
N ARG A 18 4.02 9.81 -1.71
CA ARG A 18 2.99 9.09 -2.45
C ARG A 18 3.59 8.21 -3.54
N ASP A 19 4.52 8.74 -4.33
CA ASP A 19 5.19 8.00 -5.40
C ASP A 19 6.02 6.83 -4.86
N LYS A 20 6.71 7.01 -3.72
CA LYS A 20 7.42 5.93 -3.02
C LYS A 20 6.47 4.82 -2.58
N LEU A 21 5.33 5.15 -1.98
CA LEU A 21 4.33 4.17 -1.57
C LEU A 21 3.74 3.43 -2.77
N LEU A 22 3.44 4.14 -3.86
CA LEU A 22 2.98 3.52 -5.11
C LEU A 22 4.01 2.53 -5.67
N SER A 23 5.30 2.87 -5.61
CA SER A 23 6.37 1.95 -6.01
C SER A 23 6.40 0.69 -5.14
N GLN A 24 6.23 0.83 -3.82
CA GLN A 24 6.16 -0.31 -2.90
C GLN A 24 4.94 -1.20 -3.17
N ILE A 25 3.77 -0.62 -3.42
CA ILE A 25 2.56 -1.36 -3.81
C ILE A 25 2.79 -2.12 -5.12
N LYS A 26 3.42 -1.50 -6.12
CA LYS A 26 3.77 -2.18 -7.39
C LYS A 26 4.69 -3.38 -7.16
N GLN A 27 5.71 -3.22 -6.30
CA GLN A 27 6.61 -4.32 -5.95
C GLN A 27 5.89 -5.44 -5.19
N ALA A 28 5.06 -5.11 -4.20
CA ALA A 28 4.30 -6.09 -3.43
C ALA A 28 3.33 -6.89 -4.33
N ASN A 29 2.62 -6.22 -5.25
CA ASN A 29 1.77 -6.87 -6.24
C ASN A 29 2.57 -7.80 -7.17
N TYR A 30 3.76 -7.37 -7.61
CA TYR A 30 4.64 -8.22 -8.41
C TYR A 30 5.07 -9.47 -7.64
N HIS A 31 5.41 -9.34 -6.35
CA HIS A 31 5.74 -10.47 -5.50
C HIS A 31 4.57 -11.43 -5.31
N LEU A 32 3.36 -10.90 -5.11
CA LEU A 32 2.14 -11.71 -4.98
C LEU A 32 1.88 -12.56 -6.23
N LEU A 33 1.93 -11.94 -7.42
CA LEU A 33 1.78 -12.63 -8.71
C LEU A 33 2.83 -13.72 -8.90
N ARG A 34 4.07 -13.44 -8.51
CA ARG A 34 5.17 -14.40 -8.64
C ARG A 34 5.05 -15.55 -7.65
N LEU A 35 4.53 -15.30 -6.45
CA LEU A 35 4.29 -16.33 -5.43
C LEU A 35 3.32 -17.40 -5.97
N GLU A 36 2.22 -16.96 -6.58
CA GLU A 36 1.23 -17.85 -7.20
C GLU A 36 1.86 -18.69 -8.33
N ALA A 37 2.68 -18.06 -9.19
CA ALA A 37 3.36 -18.75 -10.28
C ALA A 37 4.44 -19.74 -9.80
N ASP A 38 5.20 -19.39 -8.75
CA ASP A 38 6.28 -20.23 -8.23
C ASP A 38 5.73 -21.39 -7.39
N ALA A 39 4.61 -21.21 -6.67
CA ALA A 39 3.89 -22.30 -6.01
C ALA A 39 3.49 -23.42 -7.00
N ILE A 40 2.93 -23.04 -8.15
CA ILE A 40 2.57 -23.96 -9.24
C ILE A 40 3.80 -24.72 -9.76
N LYS A 41 4.94 -24.04 -9.94
CA LYS A 41 6.17 -24.68 -10.41
C LYS A 41 6.75 -25.68 -9.39
N ILE A 42 6.74 -25.34 -8.11
CA ILE A 42 7.29 -26.20 -7.04
C ILE A 42 6.45 -27.49 -6.92
N ILE A 43 5.12 -27.36 -6.95
CA ILE A 43 4.19 -28.51 -6.95
C ILE A 43 4.46 -29.40 -8.17
N ASN A 44 4.62 -28.81 -9.36
CA ASN A 44 4.85 -29.56 -10.60
C ASN A 44 6.23 -30.24 -10.64
N ASN A 45 7.25 -29.69 -9.96
CA ASN A 45 8.60 -30.25 -9.93
C ASN A 45 8.82 -31.34 -8.86
N LYS A 46 7.78 -31.78 -8.13
CA LYS A 46 7.89 -32.80 -7.06
C LYS A 46 9.02 -32.50 -6.07
N ALA A 47 9.17 -31.23 -5.68
CA ALA A 47 10.10 -30.87 -4.63
C ALA A 47 9.79 -31.68 -3.36
N SER A 48 10.81 -32.04 -2.58
CA SER A 48 10.75 -32.94 -1.42
C SER A 48 9.84 -32.49 -0.26
N LEU A 49 9.16 -31.36 -0.42
CA LEU A 49 8.21 -30.81 0.53
C LEU A 49 6.80 -31.33 0.20
N PRO A 50 6.02 -31.77 1.19
CA PRO A 50 4.60 -32.04 1.00
C PRO A 50 3.91 -30.84 0.36
N ALA A 51 3.07 -31.07 -0.64
CA ALA A 51 2.32 -30.00 -1.31
C ALA A 51 1.47 -29.17 -0.33
N ALA A 52 1.01 -29.77 0.77
CA ALA A 52 0.30 -29.09 1.85
C ALA A 52 1.17 -28.05 2.56
N ASP A 53 2.44 -28.37 2.86
CA ASP A 53 3.34 -27.44 3.55
C ASP A 53 3.72 -26.25 2.64
N ILE A 54 3.89 -26.50 1.34
CA ILE A 54 4.12 -25.45 0.33
C ILE A 54 2.89 -24.53 0.26
N ALA A 55 1.68 -25.11 0.20
CA ALA A 55 0.44 -24.35 0.13
C ALA A 55 0.28 -23.41 1.35
N ILE A 56 0.48 -23.92 2.56
CA ILE A 56 0.39 -23.14 3.81
C ILE A 56 1.37 -21.96 3.79
N ILE A 57 2.65 -22.20 3.48
CA ILE A 57 3.67 -21.13 3.45
C ILE A 57 3.35 -20.07 2.39
N THR A 58 2.87 -20.51 1.22
CA THR A 58 2.48 -19.57 0.15
C THR A 58 1.22 -18.79 0.48
N GLU A 59 0.27 -19.39 1.19
CA GLU A 59 -0.95 -18.72 1.64
C GLU A 59 -0.64 -17.66 2.70
N ASP A 60 0.11 -18.00 3.74
CA ASP A 60 0.54 -17.07 4.79
C ASP A 60 1.29 -15.85 4.21
N LEU A 61 2.21 -16.09 3.27
CA LEU A 61 2.97 -15.02 2.64
C LEU A 61 2.10 -14.17 1.70
N ALA A 62 1.13 -14.77 1.01
CA ALA A 62 0.16 -14.04 0.19
C ALA A 62 -0.76 -13.15 1.06
N GLU A 63 -1.24 -13.66 2.19
CA GLU A 63 -2.04 -12.89 3.15
C GLU A 63 -1.23 -11.71 3.72
N HIS A 64 0.03 -11.96 4.09
CA HIS A 64 0.92 -10.90 4.57
C HIS A 64 1.12 -9.80 3.54
N LEU A 65 1.40 -10.16 2.28
CA LEU A 65 1.56 -9.19 1.19
C LEU A 65 0.27 -8.40 0.93
N LYS A 66 -0.90 -9.05 0.96
CA LYS A 66 -2.20 -8.36 0.82
C LYS A 66 -2.42 -7.34 1.95
N SER A 67 -2.13 -7.72 3.19
CA SER A 67 -2.24 -6.81 4.33
C SER A 67 -1.29 -5.61 4.22
N GLN A 68 -0.05 -5.82 3.76
CA GLN A 68 0.87 -4.72 3.49
C GLN A 68 0.34 -3.78 2.39
N ILE A 69 -0.17 -4.33 1.28
CA ILE A 69 -0.75 -3.54 0.19
C ILE A 69 -1.93 -2.70 0.69
N GLU A 70 -2.80 -3.26 1.54
CA GLU A 70 -3.93 -2.54 2.13
C GLU A 70 -3.46 -1.36 3.02
N LEU A 71 -2.45 -1.59 3.88
CA LEU A 71 -1.88 -0.54 4.72
C LEU A 71 -1.22 0.58 3.90
N LEU A 72 -0.49 0.21 2.84
CA LEU A 72 0.13 1.18 1.93
C LEU A 72 -0.94 1.97 1.14
N GLY A 73 -2.02 1.30 0.72
CA GLY A 73 -3.16 1.95 0.08
C GLY A 73 -3.82 2.98 1.00
N TRP A 74 -3.99 2.64 2.28
CA TRP A 74 -4.53 3.57 3.27
C TRP A 74 -3.62 4.78 3.51
N ALA A 75 -2.29 4.58 3.50
CA ALA A 75 -1.34 5.69 3.60
C ALA A 75 -1.40 6.62 2.38
N ILE A 76 -1.66 6.08 1.18
CA ILE A 76 -1.89 6.89 -0.02
C ILE A 76 -3.19 7.68 0.09
N ASP A 77 -4.29 7.04 0.52
CA ASP A 77 -5.58 7.73 0.73
C ASP A 77 -5.42 8.91 1.70
N HIS A 78 -4.59 8.75 2.74
CA HIS A 78 -4.30 9.82 3.68
C HIS A 78 -3.53 10.98 3.03
N ILE A 79 -2.52 10.69 2.20
CA ILE A 79 -1.77 11.71 1.47
C ILE A 79 -2.67 12.42 0.46
N ASP A 80 -3.51 11.69 -0.28
CA ASP A 80 -4.43 12.27 -1.27
C ASP A 80 -5.41 13.24 -0.60
N HIS A 81 -5.95 12.86 0.56
CA HIS A 81 -6.81 13.72 1.38
C HIS A 81 -6.09 14.99 1.87
N GLU A 82 -4.84 14.87 2.34
CA GLU A 82 -4.07 16.03 2.80
C GLU A 82 -3.74 16.98 1.64
N LEU A 83 -3.42 16.44 0.46
CA LEU A 83 -3.21 17.25 -0.75
C LEU A 83 -4.47 18.01 -1.16
N GLU A 84 -5.65 17.38 -1.08
CA GLU A 84 -6.94 18.04 -1.34
C GLU A 84 -7.24 19.16 -0.33
N TYR A 85 -6.91 18.94 0.95
CA TYR A 85 -7.01 19.97 1.98
C TYR A 85 -6.10 21.18 1.69
N LEU A 86 -4.84 20.92 1.33
CA LEU A 86 -3.86 21.97 1.03
C LEU A 86 -4.17 22.76 -0.25
N ASP A 87 -4.91 22.18 -1.20
CA ASP A 87 -5.41 22.87 -2.40
C ASP A 87 -6.59 23.81 -2.11
N GLY A 88 -7.02 23.92 -0.84
CA GLY A 88 -8.12 24.79 -0.42
C GLY A 88 -9.49 24.20 -0.71
N ASN A 89 -9.60 22.87 -0.78
CA ASN A 89 -10.90 22.22 -0.81
C ASN A 89 -11.52 22.21 0.60
N ASP A 90 -12.28 23.26 0.91
CA ASP A 90 -12.91 23.52 2.21
C ASP A 90 -13.87 22.41 2.70
N GLU A 91 -14.22 21.44 1.85
CA GLU A 91 -15.03 20.27 2.22
C GLU A 91 -14.26 19.21 3.01
N PHE A 92 -12.93 19.34 3.09
CA PHE A 92 -12.04 18.37 3.73
C PHE A 92 -11.49 18.93 5.05
N GLU A 93 -11.74 18.24 6.18
CA GLU A 93 -11.05 18.49 7.44
C GLU A 93 -9.71 17.73 7.49
N PRO A 94 -8.70 18.14 8.28
CA PRO A 94 -7.48 17.34 8.47
C PRO A 94 -7.81 15.89 8.83
N PHE A 95 -7.12 14.94 8.20
CA PHE A 95 -7.50 13.53 8.31
C PHE A 95 -7.35 12.98 9.74
N MET A 96 -8.47 12.55 10.35
CA MET A 96 -8.53 12.09 11.75
C MET A 96 -8.22 10.60 11.96
N GLY A 97 -7.68 9.89 10.97
CA GLY A 97 -7.29 8.49 11.12
C GLY A 97 -8.45 7.48 11.11
N ARG A 98 -8.10 6.20 11.36
CA ARG A 98 -8.88 4.98 11.09
C ARG A 98 -10.30 4.91 11.70
N GLU A 99 -10.62 5.74 12.69
CA GLU A 99 -11.91 5.66 13.41
C GLU A 99 -13.06 6.38 12.69
N ALA A 100 -12.79 7.30 11.75
CA ALA A 100 -13.83 8.16 11.19
C ALA A 100 -14.77 7.47 10.17
N ARG A 101 -14.32 6.44 9.45
CA ARG A 101 -15.13 5.76 8.41
C ARG A 101 -15.96 4.56 8.92
N SER A 102 -15.90 4.23 10.21
CA SER A 102 -16.71 3.15 10.81
C SER A 102 -18.12 3.59 11.25
N ARG A 103 -18.53 4.82 10.90
CA ARG A 103 -19.88 5.36 11.17
C ARG A 103 -20.45 5.97 9.89
N GLY A 104 -20.91 5.10 8.99
CA GLY A 104 -21.68 5.45 7.80
C GLY A 104 -22.48 4.25 7.34
#